data_AF-A0A9R1XK46-F1
#
_entry.id   AF-A0A9R1XK46-F1
#
_cell.length_a   1.000
_cell.length_b   1.000
_cell.length_c   1.000
_cell.angle_alpha   90.00
_cell.angle_beta   90.00
_cell.angle_gamma   90.00
#
_symmetry.space_group_name_H-M   'P 1'
#
loop_
_entity.id
_entity.type
_entity.pdbx_description
1 polymer ?
#
loop_
_entity_poly.entity_id
_entity_poly.type
_entity_poly.pdbx_seq_one_letter_code
_entity_poly.pdbx_strand_id
1 'polypeptide(L)'
;MLGQDGLLQDATDKEQVDAIFVLGMVLMAEGSERKQEALIMLNNSFINTIRSWNLRQTCYKHPSLSSYGIALMHEYSWLFNCDICLWDACFDEFAKMFDINLE
;
A
#
# COMPACT_ATOMS: atom_id res chain seq x y z
N MET A 1 -9.63 19.37 0.17
CA MET A 1 -8.99 18.11 -0.24
C MET A 1 -7.88 17.88 0.78
N LEU A 2 -7.92 16.80 1.57
CA LEU A 2 -6.85 16.51 2.54
C LEU A 2 -5.58 16.17 1.76
N GLY A 3 -4.43 16.69 2.18
CA GLY A 3 -3.13 16.23 1.68
C GLY A 3 -2.85 14.78 2.12
N GLN A 4 -1.80 14.15 1.57
CA GLN A 4 -1.43 12.76 1.89
C GLN A 4 -1.30 12.52 3.41
N ASP A 5 -0.67 13.44 4.14
CA ASP A 5 -0.55 13.33 5.60
C ASP A 5 -1.90 13.39 6.32
N GLY A 6 -2.82 14.23 5.83
CA GLY A 6 -4.18 14.31 6.38
C GLY A 6 -5.01 13.06 6.09
N LEU A 7 -4.79 12.45 4.92
CA LEU A 7 -5.39 11.16 4.54
C LEU A 7 -4.82 10.00 5.36
N LEU A 8 -3.51 10.01 5.63
CA LEU A 8 -2.84 9.00 6.46
C LEU A 8 -3.33 9.05 7.91
N GLN A 9 -3.40 10.25 8.48
CA GLN A 9 -3.88 10.44 9.84
C GLN A 9 -5.34 9.99 9.97
N ASP A 10 -6.21 10.41 9.04
CA ASP A 10 -7.63 10.02 9.04
C ASP A 10 -7.82 8.50 8.89
N ALA A 11 -7.02 7.86 8.03
CA ALA A 11 -7.05 6.41 7.84
C ALA A 11 -6.55 5.65 9.08
N THR A 12 -5.50 6.17 9.74
CA THR A 12 -4.94 5.58 10.96
C THR A 12 -5.91 5.73 12.13
N ASP A 13 -6.48 6.91 12.33
CA ASP A 13 -7.45 7.20 13.39
C ASP A 13 -8.73 6.34 13.26
N LYS A 14 -9.07 5.96 12.03
CA LYS A 14 -10.23 5.11 11.71
C LYS A 14 -9.87 3.63 11.53
N GLU A 15 -8.61 3.26 11.76
CA GLU A 15 -8.09 1.90 11.59
C GLU A 15 -8.43 1.30 10.21
N GLN A 16 -8.41 2.13 9.17
CA GLN A 16 -8.74 1.76 7.78
C GLN A 16 -7.53 1.11 7.13
N VAL A 17 -7.31 -0.16 7.45
CA VAL A 17 -6.14 -0.95 7.01
C VAL A 17 -5.98 -0.94 5.49
N ASP A 18 -7.09 -0.91 4.74
CA ASP A 18 -7.07 -0.87 3.29
C ASP A 18 -6.68 0.50 2.73
N ALA A 19 -7.11 1.60 3.36
CA ALA A 19 -6.64 2.94 3.02
C ALA A 19 -5.15 3.13 3.35
N ILE A 20 -4.69 2.60 4.49
CA ILE A 20 -3.28 2.63 4.90
C ILE A 20 -2.40 1.91 3.87
N PHE A 21 -2.82 0.75 3.38
CA PHE A 21 -2.07 0.04 2.34
C PHE A 21 -1.92 0.91 1.08
N VAL A 22 -3.03 1.46 0.56
CA VAL A 22 -2.98 2.26 -0.67
C VAL A 22 -2.11 3.50 -0.50
N LEU A 23 -2.16 4.15 0.66
CA LEU A 23 -1.24 5.26 0.96
C LEU A 23 0.22 4.82 0.99
N GLY A 24 0.52 3.65 1.57
CA GLY A 24 1.86 3.06 1.52
C GLY A 24 2.36 2.92 0.08
N MET A 25 1.52 2.42 -0.84
CA MET A 25 1.89 2.29 -2.25
C MET A 25 2.13 3.65 -2.92
N VAL A 26 1.30 4.65 -2.60
CA VAL A 26 1.44 6.01 -3.16
C VAL A 26 2.75 6.66 -2.71
N LEU A 27 3.05 6.58 -1.41
CA LEU A 27 4.28 7.13 -0.84
C LEU A 27 5.52 6.48 -1.44
N MET A 28 5.47 5.17 -1.72
CA MET A 28 6.53 4.44 -2.42
C MET A 28 6.71 4.95 -3.87
N ALA A 29 5.62 5.01 -4.64
CA ALA A 29 5.65 5.36 -6.06
C ALA A 29 6.01 6.83 -6.33
N GLU A 30 5.62 7.76 -5.45
CA GLU A 30 5.97 9.17 -5.60
C GLU A 30 7.42 9.49 -5.20
N GLY A 31 8.19 8.48 -4.79
CA GLY A 31 9.60 8.66 -4.47
C GLY A 31 9.82 9.42 -3.15
N SER A 32 8.83 9.42 -2.26
CA SER A 32 8.87 10.13 -0.96
C SER A 32 10.13 9.79 -0.16
N GLU A 33 10.65 10.71 0.66
CA GLU A 33 11.71 10.38 1.63
C GLU A 33 11.24 9.34 2.66
N ARG A 34 9.93 9.09 2.76
CA ARG A 34 9.29 8.16 3.71
C ARG A 34 9.11 6.75 3.16
N LYS A 35 9.87 6.32 2.14
CA LYS A 35 9.69 4.98 1.53
C LYS A 35 9.78 3.85 2.55
N GLN A 36 10.67 3.94 3.51
CA GLN A 36 10.83 2.88 4.53
C GLN A 36 9.63 2.80 5.47
N GLU A 37 9.05 3.94 5.86
CA GLU A 37 7.82 3.99 6.64
C GLU A 37 6.63 3.45 5.83
N ALA A 38 6.54 3.84 4.56
CA ALA A 38 5.52 3.36 3.63
C ALA A 38 5.61 1.83 3.45
N LEU A 39 6.82 1.29 3.34
CA LEU A 39 7.10 -0.14 3.26
C LEU A 39 6.62 -0.88 4.52
N ILE A 40 6.90 -0.34 5.71
CA ILE A 40 6.41 -0.90 6.99
C ILE A 40 4.88 -0.88 7.05
N MET A 41 4.24 0.22 6.63
CA MET A 41 2.78 0.34 6.57
C MET A 41 2.17 -0.72 5.64
N LEU A 42 2.78 -0.95 4.48
CA LEU A 42 2.36 -1.98 3.52
C LEU A 42 2.42 -3.38 4.13
N ASN A 43 3.53 -3.74 4.77
CA ASN A 43 3.66 -5.07 5.37
C ASN A 43 2.61 -5.29 6.48
N ASN A 44 2.49 -4.31 7.38
CA ASN A 44 1.55 -4.40 8.49
C ASN A 44 0.10 -4.44 8.01
N SER A 45 -0.26 -3.67 6.98
CA SER A 45 -1.60 -3.67 6.43
C SER A 45 -1.92 -4.95 5.65
N PHE A 46 -0.96 -5.51 4.93
CA PHE A 46 -1.11 -6.80 4.26
C PHE A 46 -1.37 -7.91 5.28
N ILE A 47 -0.55 -8.02 6.32
CA ILE A 47 -0.68 -9.04 7.38
C ILE A 47 -2.05 -8.94 8.07
N ASN A 48 -2.51 -7.72 8.33
CA ASN A 48 -3.80 -7.50 8.99
C ASN A 48 -5.02 -7.72 8.08
N THR A 49 -4.84 -7.77 6.75
CA THR A 49 -5.91 -7.99 5.77
C THR A 49 -5.85 -9.36 5.10
N ILE A 50 -4.98 -10.26 5.58
CA ILE A 50 -4.77 -11.61 5.07
C ILE A 50 -6.12 -12.26 4.70
N ARG A 51 -6.37 -12.36 3.39
CA ARG A 51 -7.52 -12.96 2.67
C ARG A 51 -8.75 -12.11 2.36
N SER A 52 -8.87 -10.87 2.82
CA SER A 52 -10.09 -10.07 2.60
C SER A 52 -9.85 -8.79 1.80
N TRP A 53 -8.60 -8.52 1.40
CA TRP A 53 -8.30 -7.28 0.72
C TRP A 53 -8.74 -7.29 -0.74
N ASN A 54 -9.54 -6.29 -1.09
CA ASN A 54 -10.02 -6.07 -2.45
C ASN A 54 -9.84 -4.58 -2.76
N LEU A 55 -8.78 -4.25 -3.50
CA LEU A 55 -8.46 -2.87 -3.83
C LEU A 55 -9.60 -2.18 -4.59
N ARG A 56 -10.39 -2.90 -5.39
CA ARG A 56 -11.59 -2.32 -6.04
C ARG A 56 -12.59 -1.85 -4.98
N GLN A 57 -12.86 -2.65 -3.95
CA GLN A 57 -13.73 -2.25 -2.84
C GLN A 57 -13.12 -1.08 -2.05
N THR A 58 -11.81 -1.05 -1.85
CA THR A 58 -11.11 0.06 -1.21
C THR A 58 -11.22 1.35 -2.02
N CYS A 59 -11.01 1.32 -3.33
CA CYS A 59 -11.22 2.48 -4.20
C CYS A 59 -12.69 2.93 -4.24
N TYR A 60 -13.65 2.01 -4.10
CA TYR A 60 -15.07 2.36 -3.94
C TYR A 60 -15.37 3.04 -2.60
N LYS A 61 -14.80 2.54 -1.50
CA LYS A 61 -14.95 3.12 -0.15
C LYS A 61 -14.20 4.45 -0.01
N HIS A 62 -13.10 4.60 -0.73
CA HIS A 62 -12.21 5.75 -0.67
C HIS A 62 -11.99 6.33 -2.08
N PRO A 63 -12.96 7.10 -2.61
CA PRO A 63 -12.87 7.65 -3.97
C PRO A 63 -11.64 8.54 -4.19
N SER A 64 -11.17 9.22 -3.14
CA SER A 64 -9.92 10.00 -3.16
C SER A 64 -8.67 9.16 -3.44
N LEU A 65 -8.73 7.85 -3.18
CA LEU A 65 -7.66 6.91 -3.45
C LEU A 65 -7.80 6.26 -4.83
N SER A 66 -8.92 6.43 -5.53
CA SER A 66 -9.16 5.77 -6.82
C SER A 66 -8.23 6.25 -7.94
N SER A 67 -7.92 7.55 -7.97
CA SER A 67 -6.99 8.14 -8.95
C SER A 67 -5.58 7.59 -8.81
N TYR A 68 -5.17 7.28 -7.58
CA TYR A 68 -3.87 6.72 -7.26
C TYR A 68 -3.85 5.19 -7.42
N GLY A 69 -4.86 4.51 -6.89
CA GLY A 69 -4.94 3.05 -6.84
C GLY A 69 -5.02 2.40 -8.23
N ILE A 70 -5.65 3.03 -9.22
CA ILE A 70 -5.78 2.43 -10.57
C ILE A 70 -4.43 2.36 -11.30
N ALA A 71 -3.62 3.42 -11.26
CA ALA A 71 -2.30 3.41 -11.89
C ALA A 71 -1.37 2.41 -11.20
N LEU A 72 -1.37 2.43 -9.86
CA LEU A 72 -0.60 1.50 -9.03
C LEU A 72 -1.00 0.03 -9.25
N MET A 73 -2.29 -0.25 -9.46
CA MET A 73 -2.75 -1.60 -9.81
C MET A 73 -2.12 -2.08 -11.11
N HIS A 74 -2.06 -1.22 -12.11
CA HIS A 74 -1.57 -1.63 -13.42
C HIS A 74 -0.07 -1.94 -13.35
N GLU A 75 0.68 -1.09 -12.66
CA GLU A 75 2.13 -1.20 -12.54
C GLU A 75 2.58 -2.33 -11.60
N TYR A 76 1.89 -2.51 -10.47
CA TYR A 76 2.27 -3.46 -9.42
C TYR A 76 1.26 -4.60 -9.24
N SER A 77 0.48 -4.92 -10.28
CA SER A 77 -0.57 -5.97 -10.25
C SER A 77 -0.10 -7.31 -9.66
N TRP A 78 1.16 -7.66 -9.87
CA TRP A 78 1.77 -8.89 -9.36
C TRP A 78 1.84 -8.93 -7.82
N LEU A 79 2.00 -7.79 -7.14
CA LEU A 79 2.02 -7.70 -5.68
C LEU A 79 0.64 -8.02 -5.09
N PHE A 80 -0.43 -7.59 -5.76
CA PHE A 80 -1.83 -7.82 -5.35
C PHE A 80 -2.29 -9.25 -5.61
N ASN A 81 -1.68 -9.93 -6.58
CA ASN A 81 -1.97 -11.32 -6.91
C ASN A 81 -0.95 -12.28 -6.28
N CYS A 82 -0.03 -11.77 -5.46
CA CYS A 82 0.97 -12.61 -4.82
C CYS A 82 0.29 -13.58 -3.85
N ASP A 83 0.60 -14.86 -4.02
CA ASP A 83 0.11 -15.89 -3.13
C ASP A 83 0.69 -15.66 -1.72
N ILE A 84 -0.10 -15.85 -0.68
CA ILE A 84 0.32 -15.46 0.69
C ILE A 84 1.59 -16.18 1.13
N CYS A 85 1.77 -17.42 0.69
CA CYS A 85 2.95 -18.23 0.96
C CYS A 85 4.23 -17.64 0.34
N LEU A 86 4.09 -16.69 -0.59
CA LEU A 86 5.17 -16.02 -1.30
C LEU A 86 5.27 -14.54 -0.93
N TRP A 87 4.45 -14.05 0.01
CA TRP A 87 4.40 -12.62 0.36
C TRP A 87 5.77 -12.08 0.73
N ASP A 88 6.52 -12.76 1.61
CA ASP A 88 7.85 -12.30 2.04
C ASP A 88 8.79 -12.12 0.83
N ALA A 89 8.78 -13.07 -0.12
CA ALA A 89 9.59 -12.98 -1.32
C ALA A 89 9.11 -11.88 -2.29
N CYS A 90 7.79 -11.74 -2.47
CA CYS A 90 7.20 -10.65 -3.26
C CYS A 90 7.50 -9.28 -2.66
N PHE A 91 7.46 -9.18 -1.33
CA PHE A 91 7.70 -7.98 -0.57
C PHE A 91 9.17 -7.57 -0.61
N ASP A 92 10.09 -8.51 -0.50
CA ASP A 92 11.53 -8.29 -0.71
C ASP A 92 11.82 -7.79 -2.13
N GLU A 93 11.25 -8.43 -3.15
CA GLU A 93 11.39 -7.98 -4.54
C GLU A 93 10.82 -6.57 -4.73
N PHE A 94 9.66 -6.29 -4.13
CA PHE A 94 9.07 -4.95 -4.17
C PHE A 94 9.99 -3.91 -3.49
N ALA A 95 10.55 -4.21 -2.32
CA ALA A 95 11.46 -3.32 -1.62
C ALA A 95 12.73 -3.00 -2.45
N LYS A 96 13.30 -4.01 -3.11
CA LYS A 96 14.45 -3.84 -4.02
C LYS A 96 14.16 -2.90 -5.18
N MET A 97 12.93 -2.88 -5.72
CA MET A 97 12.56 -1.96 -6.81
C MET A 97 12.71 -0.48 -6.42
N PHE A 98 12.74 -0.18 -5.11
CA PHE A 98 12.88 1.18 -4.58
C PHE A 98 14.22 1.40 -3.86
N ASP A 99 15.20 0.51 -4.08
CA ASP A 99 16.52 0.53 -3.44
C ASP A 99 16.47 0.48 -1.89
N ILE A 100 15.45 -0.19 -1.33
CA ILE A 100 15.32 -0.36 0.13
C ILE A 100 15.88 -1.72 0.52
N ASN A 101 16.83 -1.72 1.45
CA ASN A 101 17.40 -2.95 2.00
C ASN A 101 16.63 -3.34 3.28
N LEU A 102 16.17 -4.58 3.34
CA LEU A 102 15.37 -5.13 4.45
C LEU A 102 16.20 -5.90 5.50
N GLU A 103 17.53 -5.92 5.35
CA GLU A 103 18.50 -6.54 6.28
C GLU A 103 18.58 -5.86 7.66
#